data_AF-R6E148-F1
#
_entry.id   AF-R6E148-F1
#
_cell.length_a   1.000
_cell.length_b   1.000
_cell.length_c   1.000
_cell.angle_alpha   90.00
_cell.angle_beta   90.00
_cell.angle_gamma   90.00
#
_symmetry.space_group_name_H-M   'P 1'
#
loop_
_entity.id
_entity.type
_entity.pdbx_description
1 polymer ?
#
loop_
_entity_poly.entity_id
_entity_poly.type
_entity_poly.pdbx_seq_one_letter_code
_entity_poly.pdbx_strand_id
1 'polypeptide(L)'
;MKKKKRLFAILLALCVTFTMMPLTGSGGVAHAEDEIAATMQPTRTTMLDLTSTDEKYIATDGKENTVNFTTTSVTDSAEGWSWNHETKTLTLSGARIVVTEPTFVPSSYSTLKNGYYYGVRLPGAVTVVLTAETENIIQAGDVAGETPEGIVIGSVGMGDANDLQKSVTICGSGKLTVKGGKPAKGGNTAGRISEGIYSGKVIVKDSAELEVYGDMTENTGAAAYSRGIGWCGHPAEGLAVHK
;
A
#
# COMPACT_ATOMS: atom_id res chain seq x y z
N MET A 1 16.06 -39.78 44.83
CA MET A 1 15.81 -40.20 43.43
C MET A 1 14.36 -40.67 43.24
N LYS A 2 13.39 -39.79 42.92
CA LYS A 2 11.99 -40.19 42.66
C LYS A 2 11.19 -39.27 41.70
N LYS A 3 11.84 -38.30 41.05
CA LYS A 3 11.19 -37.33 40.13
C LYS A 3 11.74 -37.33 38.69
N LYS A 4 12.40 -38.40 38.24
CA LYS A 4 12.91 -38.53 36.85
C LYS A 4 12.23 -39.62 35.99
N LYS A 5 11.33 -40.44 36.56
CA LYS A 5 10.65 -41.52 35.82
C LYS A 5 9.27 -41.17 35.26
N ARG A 6 8.71 -39.99 35.57
CA ARG A 6 7.39 -39.56 35.04
C ARG A 6 7.47 -38.74 33.74
N LEU A 7 8.65 -38.19 33.41
CA LEU A 7 8.81 -37.36 32.21
C LEU A 7 8.99 -38.19 30.93
N PHE A 8 9.55 -39.39 31.03
CA PHE A 8 9.80 -40.26 29.86
C PHE A 8 8.57 -41.04 29.37
N ALA A 9 7.51 -41.17 30.16
CA ALA A 9 6.27 -41.82 29.71
C ALA A 9 5.33 -40.86 28.95
N ILE A 10 5.44 -39.55 29.17
CA ILE A 10 4.64 -38.55 28.47
C ILE A 10 5.24 -38.25 27.08
N LEU A 11 6.57 -38.30 26.95
CA LEU A 11 7.27 -38.04 25.70
C LEU A 11 7.10 -39.15 24.64
N LEU A 12 6.79 -40.39 25.04
CA LEU A 12 6.53 -41.50 24.11
C LEU A 12 5.04 -41.69 23.76
N ALA A 13 4.12 -41.09 24.50
CA ALA A 13 2.69 -41.15 24.19
C ALA A 13 2.25 -40.11 23.14
N LEU A 14 3.05 -39.05 22.91
CA LEU A 14 2.76 -38.02 21.91
C LEU A 14 3.25 -38.38 20.49
N CYS A 15 4.08 -39.42 20.34
CA CYS A 15 4.67 -39.78 19.04
C CYS A 15 3.94 -40.90 18.27
N VAL A 16 2.81 -41.43 18.75
CA VAL A 16 2.13 -42.57 18.08
C VAL A 16 0.65 -42.33 17.77
N THR A 17 0.10 -41.13 17.99
CA THR A 17 -1.30 -40.85 17.61
C THR A 17 -1.47 -40.14 16.27
N PHE A 18 -0.39 -39.94 15.50
CA PHE A 18 -0.47 -39.36 14.14
C PHE A 18 -0.81 -40.36 13.03
N THR A 19 -1.09 -41.62 13.37
CA THR A 19 -1.53 -42.61 12.38
C THR A 19 -2.66 -43.44 12.96
N MET A 20 -3.90 -42.99 12.79
CA MET A 20 -5.04 -43.81 12.34
C MET A 20 -6.40 -43.15 12.63
N MET A 21 -7.06 -42.73 11.55
CA MET A 21 -8.51 -42.86 11.28
C MET A 21 -9.51 -41.99 12.10
N PRO A 22 -10.78 -41.81 11.64
CA PRO A 22 -11.43 -42.38 10.46
C PRO A 22 -12.01 -41.38 9.44
N LEU A 23 -12.16 -41.92 8.24
CA LEU A 23 -13.06 -41.50 7.18
C LEU A 23 -14.52 -41.60 7.67
N THR A 24 -15.28 -40.50 7.52
CA THR A 24 -16.75 -40.41 7.46
C THR A 24 -17.58 -40.92 8.64
N GLY A 25 -18.49 -40.08 9.13
CA GLY A 25 -19.73 -40.58 9.74
C GLY A 25 -20.43 -39.66 10.72
N SER A 26 -21.37 -38.86 10.18
CA SER A 26 -22.73 -38.67 10.71
C SER A 26 -22.93 -38.17 12.15
N GLY A 27 -23.55 -36.99 12.26
CA GLY A 27 -24.22 -36.55 13.48
C GLY A 27 -23.99 -35.07 13.78
N GLY A 28 -24.66 -34.20 13.02
CA GLY A 28 -24.57 -32.75 13.19
C GLY A 28 -24.95 -32.31 14.60
N VAL A 29 -23.97 -31.81 15.34
CA VAL A 29 -24.16 -30.84 16.41
C VAL A 29 -23.22 -29.70 16.07
N ALA A 30 -23.80 -28.62 15.56
CA ALA A 30 -23.07 -27.41 15.21
C ALA A 30 -22.48 -26.82 16.49
N HIS A 31 -21.20 -27.07 16.72
CA HIS A 31 -20.39 -26.13 17.48
C HIS A 31 -20.22 -24.92 16.57
N ALA A 32 -20.92 -23.83 16.90
CA ALA A 32 -20.61 -22.52 16.37
C ALA A 32 -19.22 -22.18 16.90
N GLU A 33 -18.19 -22.52 16.13
CA GLU A 33 -16.94 -21.80 16.16
C GLU A 33 -17.31 -20.37 15.77
N ASP A 34 -17.35 -19.48 16.76
CA ASP A 34 -17.40 -18.05 16.52
C ASP A 34 -16.01 -17.63 16.02
N GLU A 35 -15.63 -18.17 14.86
CA GLU A 35 -14.69 -17.52 13.97
C GLU A 35 -15.38 -16.21 13.59
N ILE A 36 -15.02 -15.13 14.26
CA ILE A 36 -15.26 -13.78 13.75
C ILE A 36 -14.57 -13.79 12.38
N ALA A 37 -15.33 -14.08 11.32
CA ALA A 37 -14.86 -13.96 9.96
C ALA A 37 -14.33 -12.54 9.86
N ALA A 38 -13.00 -12.39 9.79
CA ALA A 38 -12.37 -11.08 9.69
C ALA A 38 -13.02 -10.40 8.49
N THR A 39 -13.89 -9.42 8.75
CA THR A 39 -14.63 -8.75 7.70
C THR A 39 -13.61 -8.01 6.86
N MET A 40 -13.33 -8.56 5.68
CA MET A 40 -12.36 -8.01 4.75
C MET A 40 -12.76 -6.57 4.44
N GLN A 41 -11.85 -5.63 4.70
CA GLN A 41 -12.11 -4.22 4.41
C GLN A 41 -12.41 -4.05 2.91
N PRO A 42 -13.32 -3.14 2.52
CA PRO A 42 -13.57 -2.82 1.12
C PRO A 42 -12.26 -2.43 0.42
N THR A 43 -12.08 -2.93 -0.80
CA THR A 43 -10.95 -2.53 -1.64
C THR A 43 -11.29 -1.23 -2.36
N ARG A 44 -10.46 -0.21 -2.17
CA ARG A 44 -10.53 1.04 -2.92
C ARG A 44 -9.94 0.82 -4.32
N THR A 45 -10.71 1.16 -5.35
CA THR A 45 -10.33 0.98 -6.76
C THR A 45 -9.89 2.28 -7.46
N THR A 46 -9.98 3.40 -6.76
CA THR A 46 -9.55 4.73 -7.22
C THR A 46 -8.35 5.22 -6.42
N MET A 47 -7.61 6.18 -6.96
CA MET A 47 -6.53 6.86 -6.24
C MET A 47 -7.04 7.44 -4.92
N LEU A 48 -6.25 7.36 -3.84
CA LEU A 48 -6.45 8.16 -2.64
C LEU A 48 -5.61 9.44 -2.77
N ASP A 49 -6.22 10.55 -3.13
CA ASP A 49 -5.53 11.83 -3.30
C ASP A 49 -5.66 12.68 -2.04
N LEU A 50 -4.65 12.59 -1.16
CA LEU A 50 -4.59 13.39 0.08
C LEU A 50 -4.32 14.88 -0.18
N THR A 51 -4.22 15.31 -1.45
CA THR A 51 -4.13 16.71 -1.88
C THR A 51 -5.49 17.28 -2.31
N SER A 52 -6.51 16.42 -2.45
CA SER A 52 -7.83 16.77 -2.97
C SER A 52 -8.66 17.59 -1.97
N THR A 53 -9.45 18.51 -2.52
CA THR A 53 -10.47 19.28 -1.80
C THR A 53 -11.85 18.61 -1.80
N ASP A 54 -12.03 17.60 -2.65
CA ASP A 54 -13.33 16.98 -2.95
C ASP A 54 -13.17 15.45 -3.07
N GLU A 55 -12.38 14.84 -2.18
CA GLU A 55 -12.16 13.40 -2.22
C GLU A 55 -13.38 12.63 -1.73
N LYS A 56 -13.71 11.53 -2.42
CA LYS A 56 -14.72 10.57 -1.98
C LYS A 56 -14.13 9.41 -1.18
N TYR A 57 -14.84 9.00 -0.13
CA TYR A 57 -14.54 7.78 0.62
C TYR A 57 -15.83 7.16 1.19
N ILE A 58 -15.76 5.86 1.52
CA ILE A 58 -16.87 5.15 2.19
C ILE A 58 -16.61 5.15 3.69
N ALA A 59 -17.54 5.69 4.47
CA ALA A 59 -17.48 5.66 5.93
C ALA A 59 -17.93 4.31 6.50
N THR A 60 -17.62 4.07 7.77
CA THR A 60 -17.99 2.86 8.54
C THR A 60 -19.51 2.60 8.61
N ASP A 61 -20.34 3.61 8.38
CA ASP A 61 -21.80 3.46 8.24
C ASP A 61 -22.24 3.03 6.83
N GLY A 62 -21.28 2.82 5.92
CA GLY A 62 -21.48 2.42 4.54
C GLY A 62 -21.81 3.56 3.58
N LYS A 63 -21.86 4.82 4.04
CA LYS A 63 -22.17 5.96 3.16
C LYS A 63 -20.93 6.52 2.48
N GLU A 64 -21.10 6.95 1.23
CA GLU A 64 -20.10 7.77 0.54
C GLU A 64 -20.14 9.20 1.09
N ASN A 65 -18.98 9.70 1.49
CA ASN A 65 -18.76 11.07 1.93
C ASN A 65 -17.79 11.78 0.99
N THR A 66 -17.87 13.11 0.95
CA THR A 66 -16.88 13.97 0.27
C THR A 66 -16.11 14.79 1.31
N VAL A 67 -14.80 14.89 1.17
CA VAL A 67 -13.92 15.56 2.15
C VAL A 67 -12.84 16.41 1.49
N ASN A 68 -12.55 17.53 2.14
CA ASN A 68 -11.39 18.35 1.84
C ASN A 68 -10.20 17.96 2.74
N PHE A 69 -9.28 17.15 2.24
CA PHE A 69 -8.11 16.71 3.02
C PHE A 69 -7.10 17.83 3.32
N THR A 70 -7.22 18.97 2.63
CA THR A 70 -6.40 20.17 2.89
C THR A 70 -6.89 20.96 4.11
N THR A 71 -7.99 20.56 4.74
CA THR A 71 -8.49 21.19 5.98
C THR A 71 -9.10 20.22 6.99
N THR A 72 -9.41 18.98 6.60
CA THR A 72 -10.26 18.09 7.38
C THR A 72 -9.62 16.73 7.57
N SER A 73 -9.71 16.21 8.79
CA SER A 73 -9.31 14.84 9.16
C SER A 73 -10.47 13.86 8.93
N VAL A 74 -10.15 12.61 8.62
CA VAL A 74 -11.10 11.50 8.49
C VAL A 74 -10.68 10.38 9.44
N THR A 75 -11.60 9.93 10.29
CA THR A 75 -11.32 8.90 11.32
C THR A 75 -12.21 7.67 11.19
N ASP A 76 -13.17 7.70 10.28
CA ASP A 76 -14.29 6.78 10.17
C ASP A 76 -14.38 6.12 8.79
N SER A 77 -13.29 6.08 8.01
CA SER A 77 -13.28 5.34 6.75
C SER A 77 -13.45 3.84 6.99
N ALA A 78 -14.34 3.21 6.22
CA ALA A 78 -14.50 1.76 6.18
C ALA A 78 -13.37 1.08 5.40
N GLU A 79 -12.57 1.82 4.64
CA GLU A 79 -11.56 1.27 3.72
C GLU A 79 -10.23 0.93 4.41
N GLY A 80 -10.21 0.87 5.75
CA GLY A 80 -9.04 0.50 6.55
C GLY A 80 -7.96 1.60 6.64
N TRP A 81 -8.29 2.87 6.38
CA TRP A 81 -7.35 3.99 6.54
C TRP A 81 -7.96 5.16 7.32
N SER A 82 -7.13 6.04 7.88
CA SER A 82 -7.57 7.32 8.45
C SER A 82 -6.55 8.41 8.18
N TRP A 83 -7.02 9.66 8.11
CA TRP A 83 -6.18 10.82 7.81
C TRP A 83 -6.31 11.87 8.91
N ASN A 84 -5.18 12.27 9.50
CA ASN A 84 -5.09 13.44 10.35
C ASN A 84 -4.45 14.59 9.56
N HIS A 85 -5.25 15.60 9.25
CA HIS A 85 -4.80 16.78 8.51
C HIS A 85 -3.79 17.62 9.30
N GLU A 86 -3.97 17.77 10.60
CA GLU A 86 -3.14 18.64 11.44
C GLU A 86 -1.71 18.08 11.57
N THR A 87 -1.60 16.78 11.83
CA THR A 87 -0.31 16.11 12.02
C THR A 87 0.29 15.56 10.73
N LYS A 88 -0.45 15.60 9.62
CA LYS A 88 -0.11 14.95 8.34
C LYS A 88 0.16 13.46 8.52
N THR A 89 -0.75 12.78 9.21
CA THR A 89 -0.62 11.34 9.52
C THR A 89 -1.67 10.54 8.76
N LEU A 90 -1.22 9.58 7.94
CA LEU A 90 -2.05 8.55 7.34
C LEU A 90 -1.89 7.26 8.17
N THR A 91 -2.95 6.79 8.80
CA THR A 91 -2.93 5.49 9.50
C THR A 91 -3.53 4.42 8.60
N LEU A 92 -2.88 3.27 8.49
CA LEU A 92 -3.33 2.12 7.70
C LEU A 92 -3.57 0.93 8.65
N SER A 93 -4.79 0.40 8.60
CA SER A 93 -5.33 -0.63 9.50
C SER A 93 -6.06 -1.72 8.69
N GLY A 94 -5.36 -2.34 7.75
CA GLY A 94 -5.94 -3.30 6.81
C GLY A 94 -6.40 -2.67 5.50
N ALA A 95 -5.82 -1.52 5.12
CA ALA A 95 -6.17 -0.81 3.89
C ALA A 95 -5.79 -1.61 2.64
N ARG A 96 -6.72 -1.72 1.69
CA ARG A 96 -6.46 -2.22 0.33
C ARG A 96 -6.83 -1.16 -0.69
N ILE A 97 -5.82 -0.49 -1.22
CA ILE A 97 -5.94 0.50 -2.29
C ILE A 97 -5.30 -0.11 -3.53
N VAL A 98 -6.11 -0.56 -4.48
CA VAL A 98 -5.66 -1.20 -5.72
C VAL A 98 -6.34 -0.50 -6.88
N VAL A 99 -5.66 0.49 -7.45
CA VAL A 99 -6.27 1.39 -8.42
C VAL A 99 -6.49 0.69 -9.76
N THR A 100 -7.75 0.56 -10.15
CA THR A 100 -8.16 0.07 -11.48
C THR A 100 -8.78 1.18 -12.33
N GLU A 101 -9.17 2.28 -11.69
CA GLU A 101 -9.75 3.48 -12.31
C GLU A 101 -8.86 4.69 -11.98
N PRO A 102 -7.68 4.82 -12.61
CA PRO A 102 -6.74 5.87 -12.27
C PRO A 102 -7.16 7.24 -12.83
N THR A 103 -6.92 8.30 -12.05
CA THR A 103 -7.11 9.70 -12.48
C THR A 103 -5.79 10.28 -12.96
N PHE A 104 -5.80 10.92 -14.14
CA PHE A 104 -4.62 11.59 -14.69
C PHE A 104 -4.24 12.82 -13.86
N VAL A 105 -3.03 12.81 -13.29
CA VAL A 105 -2.46 13.97 -12.61
C VAL A 105 -1.41 14.61 -13.52
N PRO A 106 -1.65 15.83 -14.04
CA PRO A 106 -0.69 16.50 -14.89
C PRO A 106 0.65 16.72 -14.19
N SER A 107 1.73 16.62 -14.96
CA SER A 107 3.05 17.04 -14.50
C SER A 107 3.13 18.56 -14.43
N SER A 108 3.64 19.09 -13.32
CA SER A 108 3.86 20.54 -13.15
C SER A 108 4.97 21.10 -14.05
N TYR A 109 5.80 20.25 -14.65
CA TYR A 109 7.01 20.63 -15.38
C TYR A 109 6.94 20.43 -16.90
N SER A 110 5.79 20.01 -17.45
CA SER A 110 5.74 19.50 -18.81
C SER A 110 4.98 20.38 -19.79
N THR A 111 5.68 20.84 -20.83
CA THR A 111 5.08 21.32 -22.09
C THR A 111 4.53 20.19 -22.98
N LEU A 112 4.82 18.93 -22.64
CA LEU A 112 4.53 17.72 -23.41
C LEU A 112 3.21 17.02 -23.03
N LYS A 113 2.30 17.70 -22.31
CA LYS A 113 1.04 17.12 -21.79
C LYS A 113 1.24 15.73 -21.17
N ASN A 114 2.22 15.59 -20.28
CA ASN A 114 2.47 14.35 -19.57
C ASN A 114 2.01 14.41 -18.11
N GLY A 115 1.88 13.24 -17.50
CA GLY A 115 1.38 13.13 -16.13
C GLY A 115 1.61 11.76 -15.50
N TYR A 116 0.97 11.57 -14.37
CA TYR A 116 1.18 10.46 -13.47
C TYR A 116 -0.13 9.85 -13.00
N TYR A 117 -0.07 8.58 -12.66
CA TYR A 117 -1.08 7.89 -11.85
C TYR A 117 -0.51 7.56 -10.48
N TYR A 118 -1.37 7.58 -9.47
CA TYR A 118 -0.99 7.23 -8.11
C TYR A 118 -1.93 6.20 -7.49
N GLY A 119 -1.40 5.38 -6.58
CA GLY A 119 -2.20 4.66 -5.60
C GLY A 119 -2.65 5.60 -4.48
N VAL A 120 -1.66 6.20 -3.80
CA VAL A 120 -1.85 7.27 -2.81
C VAL A 120 -1.00 8.47 -3.18
N ARG A 121 -1.64 9.61 -3.43
CA ARG A 121 -0.93 10.87 -3.68
C ARG A 121 -0.76 11.66 -2.39
N LEU A 122 0.49 11.96 -2.02
CA LEU A 122 0.80 12.61 -0.74
C LEU A 122 0.86 14.15 -0.88
N PRO A 123 0.43 14.95 0.11
CA PRO A 123 0.42 16.41 0.04
C PRO A 123 1.75 17.07 0.40
N GLY A 124 2.71 16.33 0.93
CA GLY A 124 3.91 16.92 1.51
C GLY A 124 4.74 15.88 2.24
N ALA A 125 5.47 16.32 3.26
CA ALA A 125 5.97 15.41 4.28
C ALA A 125 4.80 14.77 5.03
N VAL A 126 4.81 13.44 5.14
CA VAL A 126 3.73 12.65 5.76
C VAL A 126 4.33 11.57 6.65
N THR A 127 3.63 11.28 7.75
CA THR A 127 3.86 10.07 8.54
C THR A 127 2.80 9.03 8.19
N VAL A 128 3.22 7.82 7.83
CA VAL A 128 2.36 6.66 7.63
C VAL A 128 2.51 5.74 8.85
N VAL A 129 1.43 5.50 9.56
CA VAL A 129 1.40 4.62 10.73
C VAL A 129 0.75 3.29 10.34
N LEU A 130 1.45 2.18 10.56
CA LEU A 130 0.96 0.84 10.29
C LEU A 130 0.45 0.20 11.58
N THR A 131 -0.86 -0.03 11.65
CA THR A 131 -1.50 -0.67 12.80
C THR A 131 -0.99 -2.11 12.94
N ALA A 132 -0.68 -2.50 14.18
CA ALA A 132 -0.17 -3.83 14.52
C ALA A 132 -1.10 -4.92 13.97
N GLU A 133 -0.51 -6.06 13.57
CA GLU A 133 -1.26 -7.24 13.10
C GLU A 133 -2.13 -6.97 11.85
N THR A 134 -1.85 -5.90 11.09
CA THR A 134 -2.54 -5.60 9.83
C THR A 134 -1.59 -5.69 8.64
N GLU A 135 -2.12 -6.17 7.51
CA GLU A 135 -1.46 -6.09 6.22
C GLU A 135 -2.16 -5.05 5.34
N ASN A 136 -1.37 -4.17 4.75
CA ASN A 136 -1.86 -3.05 3.95
C ASN A 136 -1.26 -3.14 2.54
N ILE A 137 -2.07 -2.80 1.53
CA ILE A 137 -1.64 -2.82 0.13
C ILE A 137 -2.00 -1.50 -0.51
N ILE A 138 -1.01 -0.91 -1.18
CA ILE A 138 -1.17 0.22 -2.08
C ILE A 138 -0.62 -0.20 -3.45
N GLN A 139 -1.44 -0.12 -4.49
CA GLN A 139 -1.05 -0.39 -5.86
C GLN A 139 -1.62 0.68 -6.78
N ALA A 140 -0.74 1.35 -7.52
CA ALA A 140 -1.14 2.29 -8.56
C ALA A 140 -1.68 1.58 -9.81
N GLY A 141 -2.48 2.30 -10.59
CA GLY A 141 -3.11 1.76 -11.78
C GLY A 141 -2.14 1.58 -12.94
N ASP A 142 -2.42 0.57 -13.75
CA ASP A 142 -1.78 0.40 -15.06
C ASP A 142 -2.23 1.50 -16.03
N VAL A 143 -1.44 1.73 -17.06
CA VAL A 143 -1.73 2.72 -18.10
C VAL A 143 -2.07 1.99 -19.41
N ALA A 144 -3.24 2.27 -19.95
CA ALA A 144 -3.66 1.82 -21.27
C ALA A 144 -3.34 2.89 -22.33
N GLY A 145 -2.08 2.98 -22.78
CA GLY A 145 -1.69 3.85 -23.90
C GLY A 145 -1.72 5.35 -23.62
N GLU A 146 -1.92 6.15 -24.67
CA GLU A 146 -2.19 7.58 -24.57
C GLU A 146 -3.64 7.79 -24.10
N THR A 147 -3.86 8.74 -23.20
CA THR A 147 -5.19 9.11 -22.74
C THR A 147 -5.63 10.42 -23.40
N PRO A 148 -6.93 10.72 -23.46
CA PRO A 148 -7.41 12.02 -23.95
C PRO A 148 -6.79 13.22 -23.22
N GLU A 149 -6.43 13.04 -21.94
CA GLU A 149 -5.84 14.05 -21.06
C GLU A 149 -4.34 14.24 -21.28
N GLY A 150 -3.64 13.21 -21.78
CA GLY A 150 -2.21 13.27 -22.05
C GLY A 150 -1.50 11.93 -22.02
N ILE A 151 -0.18 11.98 -21.88
CA ILE A 151 0.66 10.79 -21.84
C ILE A 151 1.08 10.51 -20.40
N VAL A 152 0.64 9.38 -19.86
CA VAL A 152 1.10 8.96 -18.54
C VAL A 152 2.53 8.45 -18.64
N ILE A 153 3.44 9.14 -17.96
CA ILE A 153 4.87 8.82 -17.94
C ILE A 153 5.25 8.06 -16.68
N GLY A 154 4.41 8.06 -15.65
CA GLY A 154 4.67 7.33 -14.43
C GLY A 154 3.44 6.76 -13.75
N SER A 155 3.60 5.58 -13.16
CA SER A 155 2.62 4.98 -12.26
C SER A 155 3.29 4.69 -10.92
N VAL A 156 2.81 5.36 -9.86
CA VAL A 156 3.51 5.48 -8.57
C VAL A 156 2.61 5.00 -7.45
N GLY A 157 3.00 3.94 -6.73
CA GLY A 157 2.19 3.40 -5.64
C GLY A 157 1.86 4.46 -4.58
N MET A 158 2.88 5.11 -4.03
CA MET A 158 2.71 6.17 -3.03
C MET A 158 3.73 7.31 -3.22
N GLY A 159 3.27 8.56 -3.18
CA GLY A 159 4.14 9.73 -3.28
C GLY A 159 3.55 10.85 -4.12
N ASP A 160 4.41 11.73 -4.63
CA ASP A 160 4.03 12.71 -5.64
C ASP A 160 5.27 13.11 -6.45
N ALA A 161 5.29 12.77 -7.73
CA ALA A 161 6.42 13.06 -8.62
C ALA A 161 6.56 14.55 -8.97
N ASN A 162 5.52 15.35 -8.68
CA ASN A 162 5.54 16.79 -8.90
C ASN A 162 6.21 17.59 -7.77
N ASP A 163 6.54 16.95 -6.64
CA ASP A 163 7.19 17.62 -5.51
C ASP A 163 8.28 16.73 -4.89
N LEU A 164 9.53 17.07 -5.24
CA LEU A 164 10.72 16.29 -4.89
C LEU A 164 11.23 16.55 -3.47
N GLN A 165 10.63 17.49 -2.71
CA GLN A 165 11.01 17.78 -1.32
C GLN A 165 10.24 16.93 -0.29
N LYS A 166 9.32 16.07 -0.73
CA LYS A 166 8.50 15.26 0.18
C LYS A 166 9.33 14.18 0.86
N SER A 167 9.14 14.04 2.17
CA SER A 167 9.66 12.92 2.97
C SER A 167 8.51 12.06 3.48
N VAL A 168 8.67 10.74 3.45
CA VAL A 168 7.72 9.80 4.01
C VAL A 168 8.38 9.10 5.20
N THR A 169 7.77 9.22 6.37
CA THR A 169 8.13 8.40 7.53
C THR A 169 7.11 7.28 7.65
N ILE A 170 7.55 6.03 7.71
CA ILE A 170 6.70 4.85 7.90
C ILE A 170 7.09 4.24 9.26
N CYS A 171 6.10 4.05 10.14
CA CYS A 171 6.34 3.56 11.50
C CYS A 171 5.18 2.67 11.99
N GLY A 172 5.28 2.15 13.21
CA GLY A 172 4.35 1.13 13.73
C GLY A 172 4.87 -0.30 13.59
N SER A 173 3.97 -1.28 13.56
CA SER A 173 4.32 -2.71 13.54
C SER A 173 3.48 -3.56 12.59
N GLY A 174 2.63 -2.93 11.78
CA GLY A 174 1.95 -3.60 10.67
C GLY A 174 2.86 -3.79 9.45
N LYS A 175 2.30 -4.44 8.43
CA LYS A 175 2.94 -4.64 7.12
C LYS A 175 2.34 -3.73 6.07
N LEU A 176 3.18 -3.18 5.20
CA LEU A 176 2.79 -2.39 4.04
C LEU A 176 3.46 -2.94 2.78
N THR A 177 2.65 -3.23 1.77
CA THR A 177 3.09 -3.50 0.41
C THR A 177 2.75 -2.31 -0.48
N VAL A 178 3.73 -1.75 -1.19
CA VAL A 178 3.51 -0.64 -2.13
C VAL A 178 4.03 -1.00 -3.52
N LYS A 179 3.16 -0.86 -4.53
CA LYS A 179 3.46 -1.21 -5.93
C LYS A 179 3.17 -0.05 -6.87
N GLY A 180 4.12 0.27 -7.73
CA GLY A 180 3.84 1.00 -8.96
C GLY A 180 2.97 0.14 -9.89
N GLY A 181 2.26 0.76 -10.82
CA GLY A 181 1.58 0.07 -11.93
C GLY A 181 2.46 0.05 -13.19
N LYS A 182 1.93 -0.47 -14.30
CA LYS A 182 2.63 -0.57 -15.59
C LYS A 182 2.34 0.63 -16.48
N PRO A 183 3.32 1.52 -16.74
CA PRO A 183 3.16 2.56 -17.75
C PRO A 183 3.04 1.97 -19.15
N ALA A 184 2.31 2.66 -20.03
CA ALA A 184 2.14 2.21 -21.39
C ALA A 184 3.45 2.27 -22.16
N LYS A 185 3.73 1.20 -22.91
CA LYS A 185 4.82 1.16 -23.88
C LYS A 185 4.62 2.24 -24.94
N GLY A 186 5.68 2.94 -25.29
CA GLY A 186 5.64 3.89 -26.40
C GLY A 186 6.99 4.49 -26.76
N GLY A 187 7.07 5.07 -27.96
CA GLY A 187 8.25 5.75 -28.49
C GLY A 187 8.37 7.22 -28.04
N ASN A 188 7.84 7.55 -26.87
CA ASN A 188 7.91 8.92 -26.36
C ASN A 188 9.35 9.22 -25.89
N THR A 189 9.81 10.45 -26.14
CA THR A 189 11.12 10.95 -25.68
C THR A 189 11.16 11.20 -24.17
N ALA A 190 10.01 11.27 -23.49
CA ALA A 190 9.93 11.30 -22.04
C ALA A 190 10.19 9.90 -21.47
N GLY A 191 10.93 9.84 -20.37
CA GLY A 191 11.15 8.59 -19.63
C GLY A 191 9.85 7.93 -19.16
N ARG A 192 9.93 6.66 -18.79
CA ARG A 192 8.83 5.93 -18.15
C ARG A 192 9.25 5.48 -16.76
N ILE A 193 8.37 5.60 -15.76
CA ILE A 193 8.66 5.19 -14.38
C ILE A 193 7.54 4.32 -13.81
N SER A 194 7.91 3.22 -13.17
CA SER A 194 7.04 2.46 -12.28
C SER A 194 7.70 2.37 -10.92
N GLU A 195 7.05 2.91 -9.90
CA GLU A 195 7.70 3.16 -8.62
C GLU A 195 6.76 2.75 -7.49
N GLY A 196 7.25 1.97 -6.53
CA GLY A 196 6.50 1.68 -5.31
C GLY A 196 6.28 2.98 -4.54
N ILE A 197 7.37 3.57 -4.02
CA ILE A 197 7.36 4.86 -3.34
C ILE A 197 8.19 5.86 -4.13
N TYR A 198 7.62 7.02 -4.45
CA TYR A 198 8.35 8.13 -5.06
C TYR A 198 8.45 9.32 -4.11
N SER A 199 9.61 9.51 -3.49
CA SER A 199 9.83 10.51 -2.45
C SER A 199 11.31 10.87 -2.35
N GLY A 200 11.61 12.11 -1.97
CA GLY A 200 13.00 12.55 -1.75
C GLY A 200 13.67 11.89 -0.55
N LYS A 201 12.89 11.42 0.44
CA LYS A 201 13.41 10.72 1.60
C LYS A 201 12.38 9.75 2.16
N VAL A 202 12.77 8.49 2.34
CA VAL A 202 11.95 7.48 3.02
C VAL A 202 12.65 7.08 4.33
N ILE A 203 11.94 7.21 5.44
CA ILE A 203 12.40 6.84 6.78
C ILE A 203 11.50 5.70 7.27
N VAL A 204 12.08 4.58 7.69
CA VAL A 204 11.34 3.49 8.32
C VAL A 204 11.77 3.36 9.77
N LYS A 205 10.81 3.29 10.69
CA LYS A 205 11.01 3.22 12.13
C LYS A 205 10.23 2.05 12.74
N ASP A 206 10.50 1.79 14.01
CA ASP A 206 9.83 0.78 14.83
C ASP A 206 9.97 -0.63 14.24
N SER A 207 8.88 -1.38 14.15
CA SER A 207 8.84 -2.75 13.62
C SER A 207 8.03 -2.84 12.33
N ALA A 208 7.90 -1.74 11.60
CA ALA A 208 7.15 -1.68 10.35
C ALA A 208 7.77 -2.61 9.31
N GLU A 209 6.96 -3.49 8.73
CA GLU A 209 7.38 -4.35 7.62
C GLU A 209 7.01 -3.68 6.30
N LEU A 210 7.97 -3.58 5.38
CA LEU A 210 7.80 -2.88 4.11
C LEU A 210 8.25 -3.75 2.93
N GLU A 211 7.33 -3.93 1.98
CA GLU A 211 7.59 -4.52 0.67
C GLU A 211 7.29 -3.47 -0.41
N VAL A 212 8.28 -3.13 -1.24
CA VAL A 212 8.18 -2.02 -2.19
C VAL A 212 8.67 -2.45 -3.57
N TYR A 213 7.81 -2.26 -4.58
CA TYR A 213 8.07 -2.73 -5.94
C TYR A 213 7.69 -1.71 -7.00
N GLY A 214 8.49 -1.65 -8.05
CA GLY A 214 8.03 -1.19 -9.36
C GLY A 214 7.47 -2.38 -10.13
N ASP A 215 6.64 -2.10 -11.12
CA ASP A 215 6.16 -3.08 -12.10
C ASP A 215 6.91 -2.90 -13.44
N MET A 216 6.56 -3.68 -14.46
CA MET A 216 7.19 -3.64 -15.77
C MET A 216 7.03 -2.27 -16.41
N THR A 217 8.18 -1.70 -16.81
CA THR A 217 8.26 -0.45 -17.56
C THR A 217 9.07 -0.68 -18.82
N GLU A 218 8.51 -0.31 -19.98
CA GLU A 218 9.21 -0.35 -21.27
C GLU A 218 9.13 1.02 -21.96
N ASN A 219 10.25 1.43 -22.57
CA ASN A 219 10.32 2.62 -23.40
C ASN A 219 11.28 2.38 -24.56
N THR A 220 10.88 2.76 -25.77
CA THR A 220 11.70 2.59 -26.98
C THR A 220 12.37 3.89 -27.42
N GLY A 221 11.95 5.04 -26.89
CA GLY A 221 12.46 6.37 -27.25
C GLY A 221 13.31 7.04 -26.17
N ALA A 222 13.25 6.57 -24.92
CA ALA A 222 14.02 7.10 -23.79
C ALA A 222 14.18 6.06 -22.67
N ALA A 223 14.62 6.50 -21.49
CA ALA A 223 14.83 5.62 -20.34
C ALA A 223 13.50 5.05 -19.78
N ALA A 224 13.59 3.84 -19.24
CA ALA A 224 12.53 3.15 -18.50
C ALA A 224 13.07 2.73 -17.14
N TYR A 225 12.36 3.08 -16.07
CA TYR A 225 12.73 2.76 -14.70
C TYR A 225 11.61 1.96 -14.02
N SER A 226 12.00 0.94 -13.27
CA SER A 226 11.13 0.17 -12.39
C SER A 226 11.87 -0.05 -11.08
N ARG A 227 11.41 0.55 -9.99
CA ARG A 227 12.09 0.47 -8.68
C ARG A 227 11.08 0.44 -7.54
N GLY A 228 11.50 -0.15 -6.41
CA GLY A 228 10.71 -0.11 -5.19
C GLY A 228 10.62 1.30 -4.60
N ILE A 229 11.75 2.03 -4.57
CA ILE A 229 11.83 3.41 -4.12
C ILE A 229 12.54 4.23 -5.20
N GLY A 230 11.90 5.31 -5.64
CA GLY A 230 12.39 6.24 -6.65
C GLY A 230 12.54 7.66 -6.12
N TRP A 231 13.51 8.39 -6.67
CA TRP A 231 13.73 9.81 -6.46
C TRP A 231 14.36 10.45 -7.70
N CYS A 232 14.15 11.75 -7.90
CA CYS A 232 14.89 12.57 -8.86
C CYS A 232 15.72 13.61 -8.07
N GLY A 233 16.97 13.27 -7.78
CA GLY A 233 17.96 14.09 -7.08
C GLY A 233 19.31 13.39 -7.04
N HIS A 234 20.42 14.14 -7.06
CA HIS A 234 21.82 13.68 -7.09
C HIS A 234 22.19 12.77 -5.88
N PRO A 235 23.31 12.02 -5.91
CA PRO A 235 23.38 10.66 -5.37
C PRO A 235 23.21 10.56 -3.84
N ALA A 236 22.26 9.69 -3.48
CA ALA A 236 22.19 8.82 -2.30
C ALA A 236 22.77 9.34 -0.96
N GLU A 237 21.90 9.96 -0.16
CA GLU A 237 21.83 9.60 1.26
C GLU A 237 20.75 8.53 1.39
N GLY A 238 21.21 7.28 1.49
CA GLY A 238 20.40 6.08 1.42
C GLY A 238 19.35 5.94 2.52
N LEU A 239 18.42 5.02 2.28
CA LEU A 239 17.45 4.48 3.23
C LEU A 239 18.03 4.40 4.66
N ALA A 240 17.55 5.26 5.56
CA ALA A 240 17.90 5.20 6.97
C ALA A 240 16.89 4.29 7.68
N VAL A 241 17.26 3.02 7.86
CA VAL A 241 16.53 2.09 8.74
C VAL A 241 17.09 2.28 10.15
N HIS A 242 16.33 2.93 11.03
CA HIS A 242 16.68 3.02 12.44
C HIS A 242 16.05 1.83 13.18
N LYS A 243 16.90 0.89 13.61
CA LYS A 243 16.52 -0.19 14.53
C LYS A 243 16.52 0.30 15.97
#